data_AF-A0A4D4LNI3-F1
#
_entry.id   AF-A0A4D4LNI3-F1
#
_cell.length_a   1.000
_cell.length_b   1.000
_cell.length_c   1.000
_cell.angle_alpha   90.00
_cell.angle_beta   90.00
_cell.angle_gamma   90.00
#
_symmetry.space_group_name_H-M   'P 1'
#
loop_
_entity.id
_entity.type
_entity.pdbx_description
1 polymer ?
#
loop_
_entity_poly.entity_id
_entity_poly.type
_entity_poly.pdbx_seq_one_letter_code
_entity_poly.pdbx_strand_id
1 'polypeptide(L)'
;MKSLDVKIWGVRKRPSKRPSYDVRWSVAERVFSETFRTKALADHYRTKLMRAARDGDEFDDVTGLPDSMAETRAELSWYAFTLKYLAMKWTAERSADPANPAQLGFRAAWTG
;
A
#
# COMPACT_ATOMS: atom_id res chain seq x y z
N MET A 1 13.27 -15.37 3.88
CA MET A 1 13.06 -16.26 5.04
C MET A 1 12.25 -15.45 6.04
N LYS A 2 11.42 -16.12 6.83
CA LYS A 2 10.54 -15.48 7.80
C LYS A 2 11.10 -15.73 9.19
N SER A 3 11.20 -14.68 10.00
CA SER A 3 11.78 -14.75 11.33
C SER A 3 10.95 -14.00 12.36
N LEU A 4 10.92 -14.54 13.58
CA LEU A 4 10.29 -13.94 14.75
C LEU A 4 11.30 -13.22 15.65
N ASP A 5 12.60 -13.33 15.36
CA ASP A 5 13.64 -12.60 16.09
C ASP A 5 13.67 -11.13 15.65
N VAL A 6 12.90 -10.31 16.37
CA VAL A 6 12.71 -8.89 16.05
C VAL A 6 13.10 -8.02 17.24
N LYS A 7 14.00 -7.06 16.99
CA LYS A 7 14.39 -6.05 17.98
C LYS A 7 14.01 -4.66 17.49
N ILE A 8 13.14 -3.99 18.24
CA ILE A 8 12.62 -2.66 17.90
C ILE A 8 13.22 -1.62 18.85
N TRP A 9 13.91 -0.62 18.29
CA TRP A 9 14.51 0.45 19.08
C TRP A 9 13.54 1.61 19.34
N GLY A 10 13.94 2.54 20.21
CA GLY A 10 13.21 3.79 20.45
C GLY A 10 13.33 4.77 19.28
N VAL A 11 12.37 5.69 19.16
CA VAL A 11 12.41 6.76 18.14
C VAL A 11 13.59 7.69 18.39
N ARG A 12 14.45 7.85 17.39
CA ARG A 12 15.62 8.75 17.45
C ARG A 12 15.35 10.04 16.69
N LYS A 13 15.66 11.18 17.30
CA LYS A 13 15.68 12.47 16.58
C LYS A 13 17.00 12.62 15.83
N ARG A 14 16.95 12.95 14.54
CA ARG A 14 18.13 13.28 13.73
C ARG A 14 18.41 14.79 13.78
N PRO A 15 19.68 15.21 13.99
CA PRO A 15 20.05 16.61 13.86
C PRO A 15 20.11 16.97 12.36
N SER A 16 19.01 17.50 11.83
CA SER A 16 18.89 17.99 10.46
C SER A 16 18.15 19.32 10.41
N LYS A 17 18.38 20.11 9.35
CA LYS A 17 17.74 21.43 9.16
C LYS A 17 16.22 21.40 9.30
N ARG A 18 15.60 20.27 8.93
CA ARG A 18 14.20 19.94 9.25
C ARG A 18 14.19 18.80 10.26
N PRO A 19 13.42 18.89 11.37
CA PRO A 19 13.35 17.80 12.34
C PRO A 19 12.87 16.53 11.65
N SER A 20 13.65 15.46 11.79
CA SER A 20 13.34 14.13 11.26
C SER A 20 13.53 13.10 12.37
N TYR A 21 12.68 12.10 12.38
CA TYR A 21 12.59 11.07 13.40
C TYR A 21 12.79 9.71 12.76
N ASP A 22 13.77 8.95 13.23
CA ASP A 22 14.10 7.64 12.70
C ASP A 22 13.58 6.55 13.63
N VAL A 23 12.91 5.56 13.05
CA VAL A 23 12.59 4.28 13.68
C VAL A 23 13.55 3.24 13.13
N ARG A 24 14.22 2.48 14.01
CA ARG A 24 15.07 1.36 13.61
C ARG A 24 14.50 0.08 14.21
N TRP A 25 14.64 -1.01 13.48
CA TRP A 25 14.36 -2.35 13.98
C TRP A 25 15.24 -3.36 13.24
N SER A 26 15.46 -4.53 13.81
CA SER A 26 16.18 -5.62 13.15
C SER A 26 15.34 -6.88 13.12
N VAL A 27 15.52 -7.64 12.05
CA VAL A 27 14.89 -8.95 11.81
C VAL A 27 16.00 -9.91 11.41
N ALA A 28 16.16 -11.03 12.13
CA ALA A 28 17.16 -12.06 11.83
C ALA A 28 18.54 -11.48 11.44
N GLU A 29 19.08 -10.59 12.27
CA GLU A 29 20.40 -9.93 12.09
C GLU A 29 20.45 -8.79 11.03
N ARG A 30 19.40 -8.58 10.23
CA ARG A 30 19.31 -7.46 9.28
C ARG A 30 18.70 -6.24 9.94
N VAL A 31 19.36 -5.08 9.82
CA VAL A 31 18.89 -3.82 10.40
C VAL A 31 18.15 -2.99 9.36
N PHE A 32 16.94 -2.60 9.70
CA PHE A 32 16.08 -1.72 8.92
C PHE A 32 15.91 -0.37 9.62
N SER A 33 15.64 0.66 8.82
CA SER A 33 15.38 2.00 9.35
C SER A 33 14.45 2.78 8.44
N GLU A 34 13.54 3.51 9.05
CA GLU A 34 12.60 4.37 8.33
C GLU A 34 12.49 5.74 8.99
N THR A 35 12.40 6.78 8.16
CA THR A 35 12.46 8.19 8.58
C THR A 35 11.12 8.88 8.41
N PHE A 36 10.72 9.62 9.44
CA PHE A 36 9.45 10.34 9.52
C PHE A 36 9.66 11.83 9.83
N ARG A 37 8.70 12.66 9.40
CA ARG A 37 8.76 14.12 9.63
C ARG A 37 8.37 14.54 11.05
N THR A 38 7.53 13.76 11.73
CA THR A 38 7.03 14.09 13.06
C THR A 38 7.26 12.94 14.03
N LYS A 39 7.45 13.27 15.32
CA LYS A 39 7.65 12.26 16.37
C LYS A 39 6.44 11.34 16.47
N ALA A 40 5.24 11.91 16.46
CA ALA A 40 3.99 11.16 16.56
C ALA A 40 3.84 10.12 15.44
N LEU A 41 4.25 10.45 14.20
CA LEU A 41 4.20 9.51 13.09
C LEU A 41 5.19 8.35 13.29
N ALA A 42 6.40 8.66 13.76
CA ALA A 42 7.40 7.64 14.11
C ALA A 42 6.94 6.75 15.27
N ASP A 43 6.37 7.33 16.33
CA ASP A 43 5.85 6.60 17.49
C ASP A 43 4.66 5.69 17.10
N HIS A 44 3.75 6.19 16.26
CA HIS A 44 2.66 5.40 15.70
C HIS A 44 3.19 4.21 14.88
N TYR A 45 4.16 4.44 13.99
CA TYR A 45 4.78 3.37 13.19
C TYR A 45 5.49 2.33 14.07
N ARG A 46 6.27 2.78 15.05
CA ARG A 46 6.90 1.90 16.04
C ARG A 46 5.89 1.06 16.80
N THR A 47 4.76 1.66 17.20
CA THR A 47 3.70 0.96 17.94
C THR A 47 3.07 -0.14 17.08
N LYS A 48 2.87 0.14 15.80
CA LYS A 48 2.43 -0.88 14.82
C LYS A 48 3.41 -2.06 14.74
N LEU A 49 4.72 -1.79 14.62
CA LEU A 49 5.74 -2.85 14.60
C LEU A 49 5.74 -3.67 15.89
N MET A 50 5.63 -3.00 17.05
CA MET A 50 5.56 -3.67 18.34
C MET A 50 4.31 -4.53 18.50
N ARG A 51 3.19 -4.09 17.92
CA ARG A 51 1.95 -4.86 17.93
C ARG A 51 2.10 -6.13 17.10
N ALA A 52 2.58 -6.02 15.87
CA ALA A 52 2.83 -7.18 15.01
C ALA A 52 3.78 -8.20 15.67
N ALA A 53 4.88 -7.73 16.28
CA ALA A 53 5.80 -8.60 17.01
C ALA A 53 5.17 -9.28 18.24
N ARG A 54 4.20 -8.63 18.90
CA ARG A 54 3.45 -9.22 20.03
C ARG A 54 2.39 -10.22 19.59
N ASP A 55 1.76 -9.95 18.46
CA ASP A 55 0.71 -10.79 17.88
C ASP A 55 1.31 -12.09 17.27
N GLY A 56 2.64 -12.17 17.17
CA GLY A 56 3.36 -13.33 16.64
C GLY A 56 3.47 -13.33 15.12
N ASP A 57 3.30 -12.17 14.49
CA ASP A 57 3.44 -12.03 13.04
C ASP A 57 4.88 -12.33 12.61
N GLU A 58 5.01 -13.09 11.54
CA GLU A 58 6.29 -13.36 10.90
C GLU A 58 6.81 -12.12 10.16
N PHE A 59 8.07 -11.77 10.40
CA PHE A 59 8.74 -10.68 9.70
C PHE A 59 9.54 -11.25 8.54
N ASP A 60 9.46 -10.57 7.39
CA ASP A 60 10.27 -10.93 6.23
C ASP A 60 11.70 -10.41 6.39
N ASP A 61 12.69 -11.28 6.26
CA ASP A 61 14.11 -10.89 6.31
C ASP A 61 14.52 -9.99 5.12
N VAL A 62 13.75 -9.96 4.03
CA VAL A 62 14.05 -9.16 2.83
C VAL A 62 13.50 -7.74 2.98
N THR A 63 12.24 -7.63 3.41
CA THR A 63 11.55 -6.32 3.51
C THR A 63 11.65 -5.70 4.90
N GLY A 64 11.92 -6.52 5.92
CA GLY A 64 11.90 -6.15 7.32
C GLY A 64 10.49 -5.90 7.86
N LEU A 65 9.44 -6.12 7.07
CA LEU A 65 8.06 -5.84 7.46
C LEU A 65 7.35 -7.11 7.92
N PRO A 66 6.42 -6.99 8.89
CA PRO A 66 5.53 -8.10 9.23
C PRO A 66 4.53 -8.34 8.09
N ASP A 67 4.08 -9.58 7.94
CA ASP A 67 3.12 -9.95 6.90
C ASP A 67 1.82 -9.14 6.96
N SER A 68 1.35 -8.80 8.17
CA SER A 68 0.20 -7.92 8.38
C SER A 68 0.36 -6.49 7.81
N MET A 69 1.59 -6.02 7.61
CA MET A 69 1.88 -4.75 6.95
C MET A 69 2.32 -4.89 5.50
N ALA A 70 2.83 -6.06 5.09
CA ALA A 70 3.26 -6.32 3.72
C ALA A 70 2.11 -6.14 2.72
N GLU A 71 0.88 -6.53 3.08
CA GLU A 71 -0.29 -6.42 2.20
C GLU A 71 -0.67 -4.99 1.82
N THR A 72 -0.31 -4.00 2.64
CA THR A 72 -0.68 -2.59 2.35
C THR A 72 0.17 -2.00 1.21
N ARG A 73 1.31 -2.61 0.88
CA ARG A 73 2.15 -2.20 -0.24
C ARG A 73 1.84 -3.00 -1.51
N ALA A 74 0.56 -3.23 -1.78
CA ALA A 74 0.14 -3.69 -3.10
C ALA A 74 0.61 -2.65 -4.14
N GLU A 75 1.69 -2.97 -4.84
CA GLU A 75 2.21 -2.19 -5.95
C GLU A 75 1.19 -2.28 -7.09
N LEU A 76 0.19 -1.39 -7.07
CA LEU A 76 -0.73 -1.25 -8.19
C LEU A 76 0.13 -0.85 -9.40
N SER A 77 0.27 -1.77 -10.35
CA SER A 77 0.86 -1.42 -11.63
C SER A 77 0.07 -0.27 -12.24
N TRP A 78 0.76 0.63 -12.95
CA TRP A 78 0.13 1.75 -13.64
C TRP A 78 -1.05 1.27 -14.51
N TYR A 79 -0.91 0.10 -15.14
CA TYR A 79 -1.95 -0.54 -15.92
C TYR A 79 -3.18 -0.98 -15.09
N ALA A 80 -2.96 -1.62 -13.94
CA ALA A 80 -4.06 -1.99 -13.04
C ALA A 80 -4.79 -0.74 -12.50
N PHE A 81 -4.04 0.35 -12.28
CA PHE A 81 -4.60 1.62 -11.87
C PHE A 81 -5.45 2.27 -12.98
N THR A 82 -4.97 2.32 -14.22
CA THR A 82 -5.72 2.92 -15.34
C THR A 82 -7.01 2.17 -15.63
N LEU A 83 -7.01 0.83 -15.55
CA LEU A 83 -8.23 0.03 -15.71
C LEU A 83 -9.27 0.32 -14.62
N LYS A 84 -8.86 0.42 -13.35
CA LYS A 84 -9.78 0.79 -12.25
C LYS A 84 -10.31 2.22 -12.41
N TYR A 85 -9.45 3.16 -12.79
CA TYR A 85 -9.84 4.55 -13.03
C TYR A 85 -10.83 4.68 -14.19
N LEU A 86 -10.57 3.98 -15.30
CA LEU A 86 -11.45 3.95 -16.47
C LEU A 86 -12.80 3.32 -16.13
N ALA A 87 -12.82 2.19 -15.42
CA ALA A 87 -14.06 1.54 -14.98
C ALA A 87 -14.91 2.46 -14.06
N MET A 88 -14.27 3.23 -13.18
CA MET A 88 -14.96 4.17 -12.30
C MET A 88 -15.55 5.37 -13.08
N LYS A 89 -14.83 5.89 -14.09
CA LYS A 89 -15.30 7.04 -14.86
C LYS A 89 -16.31 6.66 -15.94
N TRP A 90 -16.16 5.51 -16.58
CA TRP A 90 -17.06 5.06 -17.64
C TRP A 90 -18.40 4.55 -17.10
N THR A 91 -18.46 4.01 -15.88
CA THR A 91 -19.75 3.63 -15.26
C THR A 91 -20.62 4.82 -14.86
N ALA A 92 -20.03 6.01 -14.68
CA ALA A 92 -20.80 7.25 -14.49
C ALA A 92 -21.54 7.68 -15.77
N GLU A 93 -20.99 7.38 -16.96
CA GLU A 93 -21.64 7.67 -18.24
C GLU A 93 -22.57 6.53 -18.70
N ARG A 94 -22.25 5.27 -18.38
CA ARG A 94 -23.03 4.08 -18.74
C ARG A 94 -24.11 3.73 -17.71
N SER A 95 -24.77 4.74 -17.14
CA SER A 95 -26.14 4.58 -16.60
C SER A 95 -27.19 4.92 -17.68
N ALA A 96 -26.82 4.79 -18.95
CA ALA A 96 -27.76 4.66 -20.05
C ALA A 96 -28.52 3.32 -19.90
N ASP A 97 -29.65 3.46 -19.24
CA ASP A 97 -30.83 2.60 -19.21
C ASP A 97 -30.92 1.62 -20.41
N PRO A 98 -31.02 0.29 -20.19
CA PRO A 98 -31.23 -0.69 -21.26
C PRO A 98 -32.60 -0.57 -21.95
N ALA A 99 -33.46 0.39 -21.57
CA ALA A 99 -34.76 0.63 -22.17
C ALA A 99 -34.81 1.67 -23.31
N ASN A 100 -33.68 2.10 -23.89
CA ASN A 100 -33.68 3.05 -25.02
C ASN A 100 -33.60 2.34 -26.40
N PRO A 101 -34.71 2.22 -27.17
CA PRO A 101 -34.74 1.54 -28.46
C PRO A 101 -34.03 2.27 -29.61
N ALA A 102 -33.40 3.43 -29.38
CA ALA A 102 -32.79 4.25 -30.44
C ALA A 102 -31.47 3.71 -31.03
N GLN A 103 -31.01 2.51 -30.65
CA GLN A 103 -29.78 1.89 -31.20
C GLN A 103 -30.02 0.70 -32.14
N LEU A 104 -31.27 0.32 -32.41
CA LEU A 104 -31.59 -0.69 -33.43
C LEU A 104 -31.72 -0.03 -34.82
N GLY A 105 -30.60 0.44 -35.37
CA GLY A 105 -30.63 1.15 -36.66
C GLY A 105 -29.35 1.10 -37.50
N PHE A 106 -28.37 0.23 -37.18
CA PHE A 106 -27.07 0.28 -37.86
C PHE A 106 -26.52 -1.09 -38.32
N ARG A 107 -27.38 -1.96 -38.86
CA ARG A 107 -26.95 -3.23 -39.52
C ARG A 107 -27.72 -3.56 -40.81
N ALA A 108 -28.03 -2.57 -41.64
CA ALA A 108 -28.59 -2.81 -42.98
C ALA A 108 -28.17 -1.72 -43.97
N ALA A 109 -26.90 -1.69 -44.39
CA ALA A 109 -26.46 -0.78 -45.46
C ALA A 109 -25.23 -1.23 -46.28
N TRP A 110 -24.73 -2.46 -46.11
CA TRP A 110 -23.58 -2.94 -46.89
C TRP A 110 -23.76 -4.42 -47.25
N THR A 111 -24.62 -4.66 -48.24
CA THR A 111 -24.65 -5.88 -49.06
C THR A 111 -25.41 -5.52 -50.32
N GLY A 112 -24.67 -5.12 -51.34
CA GLY A 112 -25.13 -4.73 -52.66
C GLY A 112 -23.92 -4.54 -53.56
#